data_AF-X1JL77-F1
#
_entry.id   AF-X1JL77-F1
#
_cell.length_a   1.000
_cell.length_b   1.000
_cell.length_c   1.000
_cell.angle_alpha   90.00
_cell.angle_beta   90.00
_cell.angle_gamma   90.00
#
_symmetry.space_group_name_H-M   'P 1'
#
loop_
_entity.id
_entity.type
_entity.pdbx_description
1 polymer ?
#
loop_
_entity_poly.entity_id
_entity_poly.type
_entity_poly.pdbx_seq_one_letter_code
_entity_poly.pdbx_strand_id
1 'polypeptide(L)'
;MASPIPTPIYHLTHVDNLPSIIQSGGCLSFNQKQNQGIGHVNVAYETIQDRRARTFVPCGPGGCLHDYVPFYFAPRPPMLYAIHGGYVEEYEQGQDPLIHLVTTAQAVNNSGSEWVFTDGHATMAFSVFFDDLKNLDEIDWKVR
;
A
#
# COMPACT_ATOMS: atom_id res chain seq x y z
N MET A 1 10.62 -19.67 3.70
CA MET A 1 11.94 -19.15 3.28
C MET A 1 12.19 -17.93 4.14
N ALA A 2 13.44 -17.61 4.47
CA ALA A 2 13.74 -16.39 5.20
C ALA A 2 13.35 -15.16 4.36
N SER A 3 12.97 -14.08 5.05
CA SER A 3 12.70 -12.78 4.42
C SER A 3 13.92 -12.30 3.60
N PRO A 4 13.72 -11.74 2.39
CA PRO A 4 14.81 -11.12 1.65
C PRO A 4 15.30 -9.87 2.39
N ILE A 5 16.63 -9.69 2.49
CA ILE A 5 17.24 -8.51 3.10
C ILE A 5 18.23 -7.89 2.08
N PRO A 6 18.04 -6.62 1.68
CA PRO A 6 16.94 -5.75 2.09
C PRO A 6 15.60 -6.21 1.50
N THR A 7 14.51 -5.93 2.23
CA THR A 7 13.16 -6.42 1.95
C THR A 7 12.46 -5.45 1.00
N PRO A 8 12.24 -5.79 -0.29
CA PRO A 8 11.65 -4.87 -1.23
C PRO A 8 10.16 -4.68 -0.93
N ILE A 9 9.71 -3.44 -1.05
CA ILE A 9 8.31 -3.07 -0.94
C ILE A 9 7.90 -2.20 -2.13
N TYR A 10 6.65 -2.35 -2.55
CA TYR A 10 6.14 -1.83 -3.81
C TYR A 10 4.88 -1.01 -3.57
N HIS A 11 4.90 0.26 -3.96
CA HIS A 11 3.70 1.09 -4.02
C HIS A 11 3.20 1.14 -5.45
N LEU A 12 2.03 0.56 -5.70
CA LEU A 12 1.36 0.59 -7.00
C LEU A 12 0.56 1.88 -7.15
N THR A 13 0.78 2.61 -8.25
CA THR A 13 0.05 3.86 -8.55
C THR A 13 -0.08 4.07 -10.06
N HIS A 14 -0.95 4.97 -10.47
CA HIS A 14 -1.05 5.43 -11.85
C HIS A 14 0.08 6.41 -12.19
N VAL A 15 0.61 6.37 -13.41
CA VAL A 15 1.67 7.30 -13.86
C VAL A 15 1.27 8.77 -13.74
N ASP A 16 0.00 9.10 -13.96
CA ASP A 16 -0.51 10.49 -13.84
C ASP A 16 -0.53 11.01 -12.40
N ASN A 17 -0.34 10.14 -11.40
CA ASN A 17 -0.16 10.56 -10.00
C ASN A 17 1.28 11.00 -9.71
N LEU A 18 2.25 10.73 -10.58
CA LEU A 18 3.66 11.10 -10.35
C LEU A 18 3.88 12.60 -10.14
N PRO A 19 3.28 13.52 -10.94
CA PRO A 19 3.50 14.95 -10.73
C PRO A 19 3.09 15.42 -9.33
N SER A 20 1.95 14.95 -8.81
CA SER A 20 1.49 15.33 -7.46
C SER A 20 2.37 14.71 -6.37
N ILE A 21 2.79 13.46 -6.52
CA ILE A 21 3.73 12.80 -5.60
C ILE A 21 5.05 13.57 -5.51
N ILE A 22 5.60 14.00 -6.65
CA ILE A 22 6.84 14.77 -6.70
C ILE A 22 6.65 16.15 -6.06
N GLN A 23 5.55 16.84 -6.38
CA GLN A 23 5.25 18.16 -5.85
C GLN A 23 5.03 18.15 -4.33
N SER A 24 4.42 17.10 -3.79
CA SER A 24 4.24 16.89 -2.35
C SER A 24 5.51 16.42 -1.63
N GLY A 25 6.58 16.11 -2.36
CA GLY A 25 7.83 15.59 -1.79
C GLY A 25 7.77 14.12 -1.35
N GLY A 26 6.72 13.38 -1.74
CA GLY A 26 6.50 12.00 -1.36
C GLY A 26 5.06 11.54 -1.54
N CYS A 27 4.82 10.25 -1.30
CA CYS A 27 3.46 9.70 -1.30
C CYS A 27 2.69 10.20 -0.08
N LEU A 28 1.47 10.68 -0.30
CA LEU A 28 0.54 11.07 0.76
C LEU A 28 -0.51 10.00 0.98
N SER A 29 -0.93 9.84 2.24
CA SER A 29 -2.05 8.95 2.60
C SER A 29 -3.36 9.44 1.98
N PHE A 30 -4.38 8.59 1.98
CA PHE A 30 -5.68 8.96 1.43
C PHE A 30 -6.26 10.19 2.15
N ASN A 31 -6.24 10.18 3.48
CA ASN A 31 -6.75 11.30 4.28
C ASN A 31 -5.93 12.58 4.05
N GLN A 32 -4.61 12.50 3.91
CA GLN A 32 -3.78 13.66 3.58
C GLN A 32 -4.12 14.25 2.21
N LYS A 33 -4.29 13.42 1.18
CA LYS A 33 -4.70 13.88 -0.15
C LYS A 33 -6.06 14.57 -0.13
N GLN A 34 -7.04 13.99 0.55
CA GLN A 34 -8.39 14.57 0.69
C GLN A 34 -8.34 15.93 1.41
N ASN A 35 -7.61 16.03 2.51
CA ASN A 35 -7.48 17.27 3.29
C ASN A 35 -6.78 18.39 2.50
N GLN A 36 -5.87 18.04 1.58
CA GLN A 36 -5.14 18.99 0.74
C GLN A 36 -5.83 19.25 -0.61
N GLY A 37 -6.97 18.60 -0.89
CA GLY A 37 -7.67 18.72 -2.17
C GLY A 37 -6.88 18.19 -3.36
N ILE A 38 -5.97 17.23 -3.14
CA ILE A 38 -5.13 16.65 -4.20
C ILE A 38 -5.91 15.55 -4.91
N GLY A 39 -6.29 15.83 -6.17
CA GLY A 39 -6.84 14.82 -7.06
C GLY A 39 -5.84 13.69 -7.33
N HIS A 40 -6.34 12.46 -7.45
CA HIS A 40 -5.53 11.33 -7.88
C HIS A 40 -6.38 10.38 -8.72
N VAL A 41 -5.73 9.71 -9.68
CA VAL A 41 -6.34 8.59 -10.41
C VAL A 41 -6.40 7.42 -9.44
N ASN A 42 -7.63 7.02 -9.07
CA ASN A 42 -7.87 5.86 -8.22
C ASN A 42 -7.89 4.60 -9.09
N VAL A 43 -7.06 3.62 -8.73
CA VAL A 43 -6.92 2.34 -9.43
C VAL A 43 -7.39 1.16 -8.56
N ALA A 44 -7.96 1.47 -7.38
CA ALA A 44 -8.49 0.52 -6.43
C ALA A 44 -10.01 0.58 -6.37
N TYR A 45 -10.66 -0.55 -6.09
CA TYR A 45 -12.08 -0.64 -5.83
C TYR A 45 -12.57 0.39 -4.81
N GLU A 46 -13.64 1.11 -5.14
CA GLU A 46 -14.29 2.02 -4.19
C GLU A 46 -14.78 1.28 -2.94
N THR A 47 -15.32 0.07 -3.10
CA THR A 47 -15.79 -0.78 -1.98
C THR A 47 -14.68 -1.17 -0.99
N ILE A 48 -13.40 -1.08 -1.38
CA ILE A 48 -12.26 -1.29 -0.49
C ILE A 48 -11.93 0.00 0.31
N GLN A 49 -12.21 1.19 -0.22
CA GLN A 49 -11.94 2.46 0.46
C GLN A 49 -12.80 2.59 1.72
N ASP A 50 -14.09 2.26 1.66
CA ASP A 50 -14.97 2.29 2.83
C ASP A 50 -14.50 1.34 3.94
N ARG A 51 -13.99 0.16 3.57
CA ARG A 51 -13.43 -0.80 4.52
C ARG A 51 -12.15 -0.28 5.15
N ARG A 52 -11.27 0.33 4.35
CA ARG A 52 -10.01 0.92 4.85
C ARG A 52 -10.27 2.07 5.83
N ALA A 53 -11.25 2.93 5.55
CA ALA A 53 -11.66 3.99 6.47
C ALA A 53 -12.12 3.47 7.84
N ARG A 54 -12.66 2.25 7.89
CA ARG A 54 -13.20 1.62 9.12
C ARG A 54 -12.25 0.60 9.76
N THR A 55 -11.10 0.32 9.14
CA THR A 55 -10.13 -0.64 9.67
C THR A 55 -9.12 0.10 10.52
N PHE A 56 -9.21 -0.08 11.84
CA PHE A 56 -8.29 0.51 12.81
C PHE A 56 -6.98 -0.26 12.87
N VAL A 57 -5.88 0.48 13.03
CA VAL A 57 -4.55 -0.09 13.23
C VAL A 57 -4.29 -0.18 14.74
N PRO A 58 -4.04 -1.38 15.30
CA PRO A 58 -3.94 -1.58 16.75
C PRO A 58 -2.53 -1.33 17.32
N CYS A 59 -1.53 -1.08 16.49
CA CYS A 59 -0.12 -0.89 16.88
C CYS A 59 0.53 0.29 16.15
N GLY A 60 1.81 0.55 16.39
CA GLY A 60 2.51 1.71 15.82
C GLY A 60 1.78 3.03 16.10
N PRO A 61 1.64 3.93 15.10
CA PRO A 61 0.98 5.22 15.29
C PRO A 61 -0.56 5.14 15.37
N GLY A 62 -1.16 3.96 15.19
CA GLY A 62 -2.60 3.75 15.29
C GLY A 62 -3.41 4.38 14.15
N GLY A 63 -4.60 4.91 14.43
CA GLY A 63 -5.47 5.47 13.40
C GLY A 63 -6.17 4.41 12.54
N CYS A 64 -6.46 4.73 11.28
CA CYS A 64 -7.10 3.82 10.32
C CYS A 64 -6.25 3.63 9.07
N LEU A 65 -6.56 2.63 8.23
CA LEU A 65 -5.76 2.36 7.02
C LEU A 65 -5.70 3.55 6.03
N HIS A 66 -6.63 4.50 6.07
CA HIS A 66 -6.56 5.73 5.25
C HIS A 66 -5.52 6.75 5.71
N ASP A 67 -4.96 6.57 6.91
CA ASP A 67 -3.88 7.41 7.42
C ASP A 67 -2.50 6.96 6.91
N TYR A 68 -2.42 5.80 6.23
CA TYR A 68 -1.18 5.20 5.74
C TYR A 68 -1.06 5.25 4.22
N VAL A 69 0.19 5.21 3.74
CA VAL A 69 0.50 4.95 2.32
C VAL A 69 0.66 3.44 2.13
N PRO A 70 -0.12 2.79 1.25
CA PRO A 70 -0.08 1.34 1.11
C PRO A 70 1.15 0.87 0.33
N PHE A 71 1.84 -0.15 0.85
CA PHE A 71 2.92 -0.86 0.16
C PHE A 71 2.65 -2.37 0.19
N TYR A 72 3.09 -3.08 -0.85
CA TYR A 72 3.03 -4.53 -0.96
C TYR A 72 4.43 -5.13 -0.81
N PHE A 73 4.54 -6.32 -0.21
CA PHE A 73 5.79 -7.10 -0.20
C PHE A 73 6.00 -7.91 -1.48
N ALA A 74 4.95 -8.13 -2.27
CA ALA A 74 4.98 -8.82 -3.54
C ALA A 74 4.77 -7.83 -4.70
N PRO A 75 5.49 -7.99 -5.84
CA PRO A 75 5.38 -7.09 -6.98
C PRO A 75 4.09 -7.26 -7.78
N ARG A 76 3.32 -8.34 -7.54
CA ARG A 76 2.04 -8.59 -8.23
C ARG A 76 0.90 -8.71 -7.24
N PRO A 77 0.35 -7.57 -6.77
CA PRO A 77 -0.79 -7.62 -5.87
C PRO A 77 -2.04 -8.16 -6.60
N PRO A 78 -3.00 -8.76 -5.88
CA PRO A 78 -4.29 -9.22 -6.45
C PRO A 78 -5.04 -8.13 -7.24
N MET A 79 -4.80 -6.85 -6.92
CA MET A 79 -5.35 -5.70 -7.65
C MET A 79 -4.96 -5.69 -9.13
N LEU A 80 -3.76 -6.13 -9.51
CA LEU A 80 -3.38 -6.20 -10.92
C LEU A 80 -4.26 -7.20 -11.67
N TYR A 81 -4.51 -8.38 -11.09
CA TYR A 81 -5.42 -9.36 -11.67
C TYR A 81 -6.85 -8.78 -11.80
N ALA A 82 -7.31 -8.04 -10.79
CA ALA A 82 -8.60 -7.36 -10.83
C ALA A 82 -8.73 -6.39 -12.02
N ILE A 83 -7.72 -5.56 -12.23
CA ILE A 83 -7.66 -4.60 -13.35
C ILE A 83 -7.61 -5.33 -14.69
N HIS A 84 -6.80 -6.39 -14.80
CA HIS A 84 -6.72 -7.18 -16.05
C HIS A 84 -8.04 -7.84 -16.40
N GLY A 85 -8.78 -8.33 -15.40
CA GLY A 85 -10.08 -8.93 -15.57
C GLY A 85 -11.24 -7.95 -15.80
N GLY A 86 -10.97 -6.63 -15.80
CA GLY A 86 -12.00 -5.60 -15.93
C GLY A 86 -12.97 -5.57 -14.75
N TYR A 87 -12.54 -6.04 -13.57
CA TYR A 87 -13.40 -6.11 -12.40
C TYR A 87 -13.46 -4.79 -11.62
N VAL A 88 -12.61 -3.81 -11.92
CA VAL A 88 -12.65 -2.46 -11.32
C VAL A 88 -13.46 -1.58 -12.26
N GLU A 89 -14.77 -1.47 -12.01
CA GLU A 89 -15.72 -0.78 -12.90
C GLU A 89 -15.33 0.68 -13.16
N GLU A 90 -14.70 1.34 -12.19
CA GLU A 90 -14.32 2.75 -12.27
C GLU A 90 -12.96 2.97 -12.98
N TYR A 91 -12.28 1.91 -13.43
CA TYR A 91 -10.95 1.99 -14.03
C TYR A 91 -10.76 1.05 -15.23
N GLU A 92 -10.70 1.64 -16.43
CA GLU A 92 -10.67 0.90 -17.70
C GLU A 92 -9.33 1.00 -18.46
N GLN A 93 -8.34 1.73 -17.94
CA GLN A 93 -7.09 2.01 -18.67
C GLN A 93 -6.09 0.84 -18.67
N GLY A 94 -6.45 -0.31 -18.07
CA GLY A 94 -5.62 -1.50 -18.03
C GLY A 94 -4.38 -1.36 -17.14
N GLN A 95 -3.39 -2.25 -17.29
CA GLN A 95 -2.19 -2.23 -16.46
C GLN A 95 -1.05 -1.37 -17.00
N ASP A 96 -1.07 -1.00 -18.28
CA ASP A 96 0.02 -0.29 -18.94
C ASP A 96 0.42 1.04 -18.29
N PRO A 97 -0.51 1.90 -17.80
CA PRO A 97 -0.15 3.15 -17.15
C PRO A 97 0.15 2.99 -15.64
N LEU A 98 0.12 1.76 -15.12
CA LEU A 98 0.44 1.49 -13.73
C LEU A 98 1.94 1.32 -13.54
N ILE A 99 2.46 1.93 -12.47
CA ILE A 99 3.87 1.90 -12.12
C ILE A 99 4.04 1.46 -10.68
N HIS A 100 5.21 0.89 -10.39
CA HIS A 100 5.64 0.60 -9.02
C HIS A 100 6.69 1.60 -8.58
N LEU A 101 6.44 2.28 -7.45
CA LEU A 101 7.49 2.94 -6.70
C LEU A 101 8.11 1.91 -5.76
N VAL A 102 9.40 1.66 -5.89
CA VAL A 102 10.10 0.58 -5.19
C VAL A 102 11.05 1.16 -4.16
N THR A 103 10.97 0.64 -2.95
CA THR A 103 11.93 0.92 -1.87
C THR A 103 12.11 -0.35 -1.03
N THR A 104 12.66 -0.23 0.17
CA THR A 104 12.85 -1.36 1.09
C THR A 104 12.29 -1.04 2.46
N ALA A 105 11.82 -2.07 3.19
CA ALA A 105 11.33 -1.91 4.56
C ALA A 105 12.41 -1.29 5.47
N GLN A 106 13.67 -1.66 5.27
CA GLN A 106 14.81 -1.10 6.00
C GLN A 106 15.03 0.38 5.67
N ALA A 107 14.85 0.80 4.41
CA ALA A 107 14.96 2.21 4.03
C ALA A 107 13.85 3.06 4.69
N VAL A 108 12.61 2.55 4.73
CA VAL A 108 11.50 3.22 5.43
C VAL A 108 11.81 3.32 6.93
N ASN A 109 12.22 2.22 7.56
CA ASN A 109 12.60 2.22 8.97
C ASN A 109 13.72 3.23 9.29
N ASN A 110 14.73 3.33 8.44
CA ASN A 110 15.85 4.25 8.63
C ASN A 110 15.51 5.71 8.32
N SER A 111 14.40 5.98 7.64
CA SER A 111 13.95 7.35 7.35
C SER A 111 13.36 8.07 8.57
N GLY A 112 13.04 7.33 9.64
CA GLY A 112 12.31 7.85 10.80
C GLY A 112 10.79 7.99 10.57
N SER A 113 10.29 7.48 9.43
CA SER A 113 8.85 7.38 9.19
C SER A 113 8.23 6.32 10.11
N GLU A 114 7.02 6.58 10.61
CA GLU A 114 6.25 5.58 11.32
C GLU A 114 5.60 4.61 10.31
N TRP A 115 5.54 3.32 10.66
CA TRP A 115 5.03 2.29 9.76
C TRP A 115 4.44 1.12 10.54
N VAL A 116 3.60 0.36 9.86
CA VAL A 116 3.11 -0.95 10.29
C VAL A 116 3.06 -1.87 9.08
N PHE A 117 3.09 -3.18 9.29
CA PHE A 117 2.76 -4.15 8.25
C PHE A 117 1.86 -5.26 8.77
N THR A 118 1.32 -6.05 7.86
CA THR A 118 0.46 -7.20 8.17
C THR A 118 0.95 -8.46 7.49
N ASP A 119 0.65 -9.62 8.08
CA ASP A 119 0.91 -10.95 7.51
C ASP A 119 0.00 -11.30 6.31
N GLY A 120 -1.09 -10.54 6.13
CA GLY A 120 -2.06 -10.73 5.07
C GLY A 120 -2.74 -9.44 4.63
N HIS A 121 -3.94 -9.54 4.07
CA HIS A 121 -4.70 -8.38 3.62
C HIS A 121 -5.26 -7.62 4.84
N ALA A 122 -4.77 -6.41 5.10
CA ALA A 122 -5.03 -5.66 6.35
C ALA A 122 -6.52 -5.46 6.73
N THR A 123 -7.46 -5.57 5.80
CA THR A 123 -8.91 -5.51 6.07
C THR A 123 -9.53 -6.87 6.48
N MET A 124 -8.77 -7.96 6.47
CA MET A 124 -9.25 -9.27 6.92
C MET A 124 -9.19 -9.34 8.45
N ALA A 125 -10.26 -9.83 9.06
CA ALA A 125 -10.41 -9.85 10.52
C ALA A 125 -9.31 -10.64 11.27
N PHE A 126 -8.61 -11.54 10.58
CA PHE A 126 -7.56 -12.39 11.15
C PHE A 126 -6.14 -11.91 10.84
N SER A 127 -5.97 -10.80 10.11
CA SER A 127 -4.63 -10.27 9.85
C SER A 127 -4.03 -9.67 11.11
N VAL A 128 -2.77 -10.04 11.38
CA VAL A 128 -2.00 -9.54 12.51
C VAL A 128 -1.19 -8.34 12.05
N PHE A 129 -1.16 -7.29 12.87
CA PHE A 129 -0.38 -6.08 12.62
C PHE A 129 0.92 -6.12 13.41
N PHE A 130 1.99 -5.65 12.78
CA PHE A 130 3.34 -5.62 13.31
C PHE A 130 3.99 -4.25 13.08
N ASP A 131 4.86 -3.85 14.00
CA ASP A 131 5.62 -2.59 13.98
C ASP A 131 7.13 -2.81 14.28
N ASP A 132 7.62 -4.07 14.25
CA ASP A 132 9.04 -4.43 14.35
C ASP A 132 9.47 -5.30 13.14
N LEU A 133 10.57 -4.92 12.46
CA LEU A 133 11.10 -5.63 11.30
C LEU A 133 11.58 -7.04 11.66
N LYS A 134 11.79 -7.35 12.94
CA LYS A 134 12.04 -8.73 13.39
C LYS A 134 10.89 -9.69 13.06
N ASN A 135 9.68 -9.16 12.87
CA ASN A 135 8.50 -9.96 12.50
C ASN A 135 8.35 -10.18 10.99
N LEU A 136 9.31 -9.80 10.15
CA LEU A 136 9.23 -10.03 8.70
C LEU A 136 9.13 -11.52 8.33
N ASP A 137 9.52 -12.43 9.22
CA ASP A 137 9.37 -13.87 9.00
C ASP A 137 7.93 -14.38 9.14
N GLU A 138 6.99 -13.54 9.61
CA GLU A 138 5.53 -13.83 9.64
C GLU A 138 4.88 -13.72 8.25
N ILE A 139 5.56 -13.09 7.29
CA ILE A 139 5.07 -12.94 5.91
C ILE A 139 5.31 -14.25 5.14
N ASP A 140 4.31 -14.70 4.37
CA ASP A 140 4.51 -15.83 3.45
C ASP A 140 5.27 -15.42 2.19
N TRP A 141 6.61 -15.49 2.27
CA TRP A 141 7.53 -15.19 1.17
C TRP A 141 7.46 -16.15 -0.02
N LYS A 142 6.69 -17.25 0.05
CA LYS A 142 6.49 -18.14 -1.10
C LYS A 142 5.49 -17.56 -2.09
N VAL A 143 4.59 -16.68 -1.63
CA VAL A 143 3.65 -15.96 -2.48
C VAL A 143 4.38 -14.76 -3.09
N ARG A 144 4.48 -14.72 -4.43
CA ARG A 144 5.14 -13.65 -5.19
C ARG A 144 4.30 -13.16 -6.35
#